data_AF-A0A409Y8W1-F1
#
_entry.id   AF-A0A409Y8W1-F1
#
_cell.length_a   1.000
_cell.length_b   1.000
_cell.length_c   1.000
_cell.angle_alpha   90.00
_cell.angle_beta   90.00
_cell.angle_gamma   90.00
#
_symmetry.space_group_name_H-M   'P 1'
#
loop_
_entity.id
_entity.type
_entity.pdbx_description
1 polymer ?
#
loop_
_entity_poly.entity_id
_entity_poly.type
_entity_poly.pdbx_seq_one_letter_code
_entity_poly.pdbx_strand_id
1 'polypeptide(L)'
;MDTITEVFHIVPGDNPDLGDYVNEQPDEGDDGFYDVSIISPVVLICHGAYLLLLQAAPQLKPHIIFRTFFEKSNICPPLDYGPINAVTGDQYVFWPALLTSEDAADYLDGKSDEEALHEFWRGRGNLWALVRPDRFPISETSLDRIIPYQPAASVDSECQLLNLPLEVLILICELVHPPSLYSLMCTAKTLHSRIAPNVDRIVYSHIHNYEPWHLPAGPFAIPGGSEETDWWNAEWTRKIGISGDSSSFIHNAPWFQYRRACSHSMSMWNRIRIWRVIKQVEERAQDFL
;
A
#
# COMPACT_ATOMS: atom_id res chain seq x y z
N MET A 1 -0.06 29.70 19.76
CA MET A 1 0.36 28.60 18.87
C MET A 1 0.09 27.35 19.65
N ASP A 2 -1.00 26.68 19.36
CA ASP A 2 -1.33 25.43 20.03
C ASP A 2 -0.26 24.41 19.68
N THR A 3 0.42 23.91 20.70
CA THR A 3 1.50 22.92 20.59
C THR A 3 0.85 21.58 20.26
N ILE A 4 0.70 21.28 18.98
CA ILE A 4 0.37 19.93 18.54
C ILE A 4 1.59 19.05 18.82
N THR A 5 1.42 18.07 19.69
CA THR A 5 2.45 17.12 20.11
C THR A 5 2.27 15.81 19.34
N GLU A 6 3.35 15.29 18.77
CA GLU A 6 3.40 13.92 18.27
C GLU A 6 3.78 12.99 19.42
N VAL A 7 3.00 11.92 19.63
CA VAL A 7 3.27 10.92 20.66
C VAL A 7 3.33 9.53 20.00
N PHE A 8 4.36 8.76 20.34
CA PHE A 8 4.58 7.41 19.85
C PHE A 8 4.36 6.38 20.97
N HIS A 9 4.44 5.08 20.66
CA HIS A 9 4.26 3.99 21.63
C HIS A 9 2.89 3.97 22.32
N ILE A 10 1.87 4.48 21.62
CA ILE A 10 0.48 4.44 22.05
C ILE A 10 -0.13 3.05 21.77
N VAL A 11 -0.71 2.44 22.79
CA VAL A 11 -1.42 1.15 22.71
C VAL A 11 -2.83 1.27 23.29
N PRO A 12 -3.77 0.38 22.92
CA PRO A 12 -5.09 0.30 23.55
C PRO A 12 -4.98 0.17 25.09
N GLY A 13 -5.74 0.98 25.82
CA GLY A 13 -5.82 0.93 27.29
C GLY A 13 -6.78 -0.16 27.79
N ASP A 14 -7.38 0.07 28.96
CA ASP A 14 -8.30 -0.89 29.59
C ASP A 14 -9.66 -0.91 28.87
N ASN A 15 -10.10 0.24 28.34
CA ASN A 15 -11.40 0.39 27.67
C ASN A 15 -11.27 1.09 26.30
N PRO A 16 -10.57 0.49 25.32
CA PRO A 16 -10.26 1.15 24.05
C PRO A 16 -11.49 1.42 23.17
N ASP A 17 -12.58 0.69 23.41
CA ASP A 17 -13.90 0.97 22.83
C ASP A 17 -14.51 2.28 23.35
N LEU A 18 -14.09 2.74 24.53
CA LEU A 18 -14.41 4.05 25.09
C LEU A 18 -13.35 5.11 24.76
N GLY A 19 -12.39 4.79 23.89
CA GLY A 19 -11.34 5.73 23.49
C GLY A 19 -10.15 5.83 24.45
N ASP A 20 -9.97 4.83 25.33
CA ASP A 20 -8.83 4.74 26.25
C ASP A 20 -7.57 4.21 25.55
N TYR A 21 -6.50 5.00 25.60
CA TYR A 21 -5.17 4.65 25.10
C TYR A 21 -4.08 5.03 26.09
N VAL A 22 -3.01 4.25 26.12
CA VAL A 22 -1.87 4.49 27.00
C VAL A 22 -0.56 4.57 26.22
N ASN A 23 0.33 5.47 26.64
CA ASN A 23 1.70 5.53 26.18
C ASN A 23 2.55 4.55 27.01
N GLU A 24 3.11 3.53 26.38
CA GLU A 24 3.99 2.57 27.07
C GLU A 24 5.35 3.18 27.46
N GLN A 25 5.69 4.34 26.90
CA GLN A 25 6.94 5.07 27.12
C GLN A 25 6.68 6.57 27.31
N PRO A 26 6.01 6.97 28.42
CA PRO A 26 5.68 8.37 28.67
C PRO A 26 6.95 9.20 28.92
N ASP A 27 6.98 10.38 28.31
CA ASP A 27 8.00 11.39 28.59
C ASP A 27 7.83 11.98 30.00
N GLU A 28 8.86 12.65 30.52
CA GLU A 28 8.79 13.31 31.82
C GLU A 28 7.69 14.39 31.83
N GLY A 29 6.61 14.14 32.58
CA GLY A 29 5.45 15.04 32.70
C GLY A 29 4.23 14.63 31.86
N ASP A 30 4.35 13.58 31.04
CA ASP A 30 3.21 12.88 30.44
C ASP A 30 2.64 11.88 31.46
N ASP A 31 1.34 11.94 31.74
CA ASP A 31 0.68 10.93 32.59
C ASP A 31 0.50 9.59 31.86
N GLY A 32 0.78 9.59 30.56
CA GLY A 32 0.74 8.44 29.68
C GLY A 32 -0.68 8.03 29.31
N PHE A 33 -1.70 8.81 29.65
CA PHE A 33 -3.10 8.46 29.43
C PHE A 33 -3.75 9.39 28.40
N TYR A 34 -4.36 8.80 27.39
CA TYR A 34 -4.93 9.50 26.25
C TYR A 34 -6.38 9.04 26.03
N ASP A 35 -7.33 9.94 26.28
CA ASP A 35 -8.76 9.74 26.00
C ASP A 35 -9.16 10.47 24.71
N VAL A 36 -9.49 9.69 23.68
CA VAL A 36 -9.92 10.22 22.37
C VAL A 36 -11.42 10.47 22.26
N SER A 37 -12.19 10.17 23.31
CA SER A 37 -13.66 10.17 23.22
C SER A 37 -14.28 11.56 23.32
N ILE A 38 -13.77 12.48 24.17
CA ILE A 38 -14.52 13.73 24.46
C ILE A 38 -13.64 14.96 24.82
N ILE A 39 -12.46 14.80 25.43
CA ILE A 39 -11.84 15.90 26.20
C ILE A 39 -10.85 16.75 25.36
N SER A 40 -10.14 16.14 24.41
CA SER A 40 -9.17 16.84 23.56
C SER A 40 -9.29 16.35 22.12
N PRO A 41 -9.21 17.25 21.12
CA PRO A 41 -9.10 16.82 19.73
C PRO A 41 -7.80 16.01 19.56
N VAL A 42 -7.92 14.73 19.23
CA VAL A 42 -6.81 13.80 18.99
C VAL A 42 -7.02 13.14 17.63
N VAL A 43 -5.93 13.00 16.84
CA VAL A 43 -5.93 12.20 15.61
C VAL A 43 -5.08 10.96 15.84
N LEU A 44 -5.69 9.78 15.77
CA LEU A 44 -4.97 8.52 15.83
C LEU A 44 -4.60 8.06 14.42
N ILE A 45 -3.31 7.75 14.23
CA ILE A 45 -2.79 7.21 12.97
C ILE A 45 -1.98 5.97 13.31
N CYS A 46 -2.35 4.82 12.75
CA CYS A 46 -1.56 3.61 12.92
C CYS A 46 -0.13 3.84 12.39
N HIS A 47 0.88 3.34 13.11
CA HIS A 47 2.30 3.59 12.79
C HIS A 47 2.65 3.32 11.32
N GLY A 48 2.26 2.16 10.77
CA GLY A 48 2.51 1.86 9.35
C GLY A 48 1.83 2.82 8.35
N ALA A 49 0.67 3.37 8.70
CA ALA A 49 0.02 4.42 7.89
C ALA A 49 0.74 5.76 8.03
N TYR A 50 1.34 6.05 9.19
CA TYR A 50 2.15 7.24 9.40
C TYR A 50 3.47 7.19 8.61
N LEU A 51 4.15 6.04 8.56
CA LEU A 51 5.34 5.87 7.70
C LEU A 51 5.01 6.12 6.23
N LEU A 52 3.86 5.62 5.76
CA LEU A 52 3.35 5.88 4.43
C LEU A 52 3.05 7.36 4.19
N LEU A 53 2.49 8.05 5.19
CA LEU A 53 2.21 9.48 5.12
C LEU A 53 3.50 10.28 4.93
N LEU A 54 4.53 9.98 5.73
CA LEU A 54 5.84 10.63 5.62
C LEU A 54 6.50 10.39 4.26
N GLN A 55 6.32 9.21 3.66
CA GLN A 55 6.82 8.91 2.32
C GLN A 55 6.04 9.64 1.22
N ALA A 56 4.72 9.59 1.28
CA ALA A 56 3.85 10.03 0.19
C ALA A 56 3.64 11.55 0.17
N ALA A 57 3.71 12.20 1.34
CA ALA A 57 3.39 13.61 1.53
C ALA A 57 4.24 14.22 2.67
N PRO A 58 5.58 14.29 2.51
CA PRO A 58 6.51 14.73 3.56
C PRO A 58 6.28 16.17 4.05
N GLN A 59 5.57 16.99 3.28
CA GLN A 59 5.21 18.36 3.66
C GLN A 59 4.06 18.42 4.69
N LEU A 60 3.29 17.34 4.86
CA LEU A 60 2.20 17.26 5.83
C LEU A 60 2.73 17.10 7.25
N LYS A 61 3.07 18.23 7.87
CA LYS A 61 3.45 18.28 9.28
C LYS A 61 2.24 17.98 10.19
N PRO A 62 2.45 17.51 11.43
CA PRO A 62 1.36 17.11 12.33
C PRO A 62 0.29 18.17 12.54
N HIS A 63 0.68 19.44 12.69
CA HIS A 63 -0.28 20.52 12.83
C HIS A 63 -1.14 20.75 11.59
N ILE A 64 -0.61 20.47 10.39
CA ILE A 64 -1.36 20.54 9.13
C ILE A 64 -2.34 19.37 9.04
N ILE A 65 -1.87 18.16 9.37
CA ILE A 65 -2.72 16.96 9.44
C ILE A 65 -3.87 17.24 10.40
N PHE A 66 -3.55 17.65 11.63
CA PHE A 66 -4.50 17.96 12.67
C PHE A 66 -5.57 18.97 12.22
N ARG A 67 -5.16 20.09 11.64
CA ARG A 67 -6.09 21.08 11.07
C ARG A 67 -6.96 20.49 9.97
N THR A 68 -6.39 19.66 9.09
CA THR A 68 -7.13 19.02 8.01
C THR A 68 -8.27 18.13 8.52
N PHE A 69 -8.10 17.51 9.69
CA PHE A 69 -9.14 16.67 10.32
C PHE A 69 -10.17 17.48 11.12
N PHE A 70 -9.77 18.58 11.78
CA PHE A 70 -10.62 19.32 12.72
C PHE A 70 -11.19 20.65 12.21
N GLU A 71 -10.51 21.34 11.30
CA GLU A 71 -11.03 22.54 10.64
C GLU A 71 -11.99 22.12 9.52
N LYS A 72 -13.21 21.74 9.94
CA LYS A 72 -14.32 21.41 9.03
C LYS A 72 -14.64 22.62 8.16
N SER A 73 -14.19 22.63 6.90
CA SER A 73 -14.94 23.35 5.88
C SER A 73 -16.14 22.47 5.52
N ASN A 74 -17.37 23.00 5.60
CA ASN A 74 -18.58 22.33 5.09
C ASN A 74 -18.54 22.13 3.55
N ILE A 75 -17.41 22.40 2.92
CA ILE A 75 -17.18 22.47 1.48
C ILE A 75 -16.43 21.22 1.00
N CYS A 76 -15.62 20.58 1.85
CA CYS A 76 -14.87 19.39 1.46
C CYS A 76 -15.71 18.11 1.62
N PRO A 77 -15.73 17.20 0.62
CA PRO A 77 -16.34 15.89 0.77
C PRO A 77 -15.69 15.12 1.94
N PRO A 78 -16.35 14.14 2.57
CA PRO A 78 -15.71 13.29 3.59
C PRO A 78 -14.51 12.54 3.03
N LEU A 79 -13.53 12.18 3.87
CA LEU A 79 -12.40 11.33 3.45
C LEU A 79 -12.95 9.93 3.11
N ASP A 80 -12.58 9.41 1.95
CA ASP A 80 -12.92 8.04 1.59
C ASP A 80 -11.81 7.10 2.06
N TYR A 81 -12.03 6.46 3.21
CA TYR A 81 -11.16 5.40 3.75
C TYR A 81 -11.45 4.02 3.13
N GLY A 82 -12.33 3.92 2.14
CA GLY A 82 -12.75 2.66 1.53
C GLY A 82 -13.64 1.83 2.46
N PRO A 83 -13.44 0.50 2.54
CA PRO A 83 -14.31 -0.37 3.34
C PRO A 83 -14.43 -0.02 4.82
N ILE A 84 -13.45 0.67 5.40
CA ILE A 84 -13.49 1.04 6.81
C ILE A 84 -14.37 2.25 7.11
N ASN A 85 -14.86 2.99 6.10
CA ASN A 85 -15.78 4.12 6.29
C ASN A 85 -17.03 3.70 7.07
N ALA A 86 -17.53 2.49 6.79
CA ALA A 86 -18.72 1.96 7.44
C ALA A 86 -18.46 1.59 8.91
N VAL A 87 -17.20 1.31 9.26
CA VAL A 87 -16.75 0.90 10.59
C VAL A 87 -16.52 2.09 11.52
N THR A 88 -16.08 3.21 10.97
CA THR A 88 -15.83 4.47 11.70
C THR A 88 -17.14 5.23 11.91
N GLY A 89 -17.87 4.95 12.99
CA GLY A 89 -19.03 5.74 13.43
C GLY A 89 -18.64 7.02 14.18
N ASP A 90 -19.62 7.87 14.50
CA ASP A 90 -19.41 9.17 15.19
C ASP A 90 -18.87 9.03 16.62
N GLN A 91 -19.01 7.85 17.26
CA GLN A 91 -18.58 7.60 18.65
C GLN A 91 -17.97 6.22 18.90
N TYR A 92 -18.34 5.19 18.13
CA TYR A 92 -17.90 3.80 18.37
C TYR A 92 -17.52 3.09 17.08
N VAL A 93 -16.64 2.09 17.22
CA VAL A 93 -16.24 1.20 16.13
C VAL A 93 -17.31 0.13 15.92
N PHE A 94 -17.96 0.12 14.75
CA PHE A 94 -18.93 -0.91 14.38
C PHE A 94 -18.31 -1.92 13.42
N TRP A 95 -17.52 -2.86 13.95
CA TRP A 95 -16.81 -3.88 13.16
C TRP A 95 -17.68 -4.67 12.17
N PRO A 96 -18.95 -5.05 12.49
CA PRO A 96 -19.82 -5.71 11.53
C PRO A 96 -20.08 -4.90 10.25
N ALA A 97 -19.95 -3.58 10.29
CA ALA A 97 -20.13 -2.69 9.13
C ALA A 97 -19.05 -2.85 8.06
N LEU A 98 -17.94 -3.53 8.36
CA LEU A 98 -16.92 -3.82 7.36
C LEU A 98 -17.48 -4.71 6.22
N LEU A 99 -18.52 -5.48 6.53
CA LEU A 99 -19.28 -6.27 5.58
C LEU A 99 -20.17 -5.34 4.75
N THR A 100 -20.13 -5.44 3.42
CA THR A 100 -20.97 -4.61 2.54
C THR A 100 -22.43 -5.07 2.44
N SER A 101 -22.85 -6.02 3.27
CA SER A 101 -24.18 -6.64 3.26
C SER A 101 -24.81 -6.57 4.65
N GLU A 102 -26.06 -6.10 4.72
CA GLU A 102 -26.86 -6.10 5.95
C GLU A 102 -27.15 -7.52 6.45
N ASP A 103 -27.19 -8.50 5.53
CA ASP A 103 -27.42 -9.91 5.83
C ASP A 103 -26.15 -10.74 5.56
N ALA A 104 -25.35 -10.96 6.61
CA ALA A 104 -24.16 -11.82 6.55
C ALA A 104 -24.51 -13.31 6.36
N ALA A 105 -25.72 -13.71 6.77
CA ALA A 105 -26.20 -15.10 6.72
C ALA A 105 -26.50 -15.57 5.29
N ASP A 106 -27.16 -14.72 4.48
CA ASP A 106 -27.53 -15.05 3.09
C ASP A 106 -26.31 -15.13 2.15
N TYR A 107 -25.21 -14.50 2.53
CA TYR A 107 -24.01 -14.37 1.69
C TYR A 107 -23.12 -15.61 1.65
N LEU A 108 -23.23 -16.48 2.66
CA LEU A 108 -22.43 -17.69 2.81
C LEU A 108 -23.21 -18.96 2.49
N ASP A 109 -24.53 -18.84 2.29
CA ASP A 109 -25.38 -19.98 2.01
C ASP A 109 -24.96 -20.67 0.71
N GLY A 110 -24.80 -21.99 0.78
CA GLY A 110 -24.38 -22.83 -0.34
C GLY A 110 -22.93 -22.69 -0.82
N LYS A 111 -22.07 -21.87 -0.18
CA LYS A 111 -20.64 -21.76 -0.52
C LYS A 111 -19.78 -22.81 0.17
N SER A 112 -18.68 -23.23 -0.47
CA SER A 112 -17.65 -24.02 0.22
C SER A 112 -16.90 -23.16 1.25
N ASP A 113 -16.18 -23.80 2.17
CA ASP A 113 -15.35 -23.09 3.16
C ASP A 113 -14.30 -22.20 2.47
N GLU A 114 -13.69 -22.66 1.37
CA GLU A 114 -12.72 -21.89 0.60
C GLU A 114 -13.36 -20.68 -0.10
N GLU A 115 -14.55 -20.85 -0.66
CA GLU A 115 -15.30 -19.76 -1.28
C GLU A 115 -15.73 -18.74 -0.23
N ALA A 116 -16.22 -19.19 0.92
CA ALA A 116 -16.56 -18.34 2.06
C ALA A 116 -15.33 -17.55 2.53
N LEU A 117 -14.19 -18.21 2.73
CA LEU A 117 -12.94 -17.55 3.12
C LEU A 117 -12.49 -16.52 2.08
N HIS A 118 -12.52 -16.87 0.79
CA HIS A 118 -12.20 -15.93 -0.28
C HIS A 118 -13.10 -14.70 -0.22
N GLU A 119 -14.38 -14.91 0.02
CA GLU A 119 -15.41 -13.88 0.07
C GLU A 119 -15.33 -12.98 1.32
N PHE A 120 -14.89 -13.51 2.44
CA PHE A 120 -14.56 -12.73 3.63
C PHE A 120 -13.31 -11.87 3.42
N TRP A 121 -12.26 -12.47 2.87
CA TRP A 121 -10.97 -11.81 2.74
C TRP A 121 -10.90 -10.80 1.61
N ARG A 122 -11.41 -11.15 0.43
CA ARG A 122 -11.28 -10.38 -0.82
C ARG A 122 -12.59 -9.88 -1.40
N GLY A 123 -13.69 -10.54 -1.05
CA GLY A 123 -15.02 -10.18 -1.50
C GLY A 123 -15.65 -9.11 -0.62
N ARG A 124 -16.96 -9.26 -0.37
CA ARG A 124 -17.78 -8.32 0.40
C ARG A 124 -17.38 -8.20 1.88
N GLY A 125 -16.59 -9.14 2.41
CA GLY A 125 -16.16 -9.08 3.80
C GLY A 125 -15.03 -8.09 4.09
N ASN A 126 -14.29 -7.68 3.05
CA ASN A 126 -13.23 -6.65 3.12
C ASN A 126 -12.19 -6.81 4.24
N LEU A 127 -11.96 -8.03 4.75
CA LEU A 127 -10.98 -8.24 5.84
C LEU A 127 -9.55 -7.86 5.40
N TRP A 128 -9.26 -7.82 4.10
CA TRP A 128 -8.02 -7.29 3.56
C TRP A 128 -7.68 -5.88 4.09
N ALA A 129 -8.66 -5.05 4.43
CA ALA A 129 -8.45 -3.68 4.92
C ALA A 129 -7.84 -3.64 6.33
N LEU A 130 -7.89 -4.75 7.06
CA LEU A 130 -7.32 -4.91 8.41
C LEU A 130 -5.92 -5.56 8.39
N VAL A 131 -5.45 -6.00 7.23
CA VAL A 131 -4.13 -6.64 7.10
C VAL A 131 -3.04 -5.58 7.22
N ARG A 132 -1.96 -5.94 7.92
CA ARG A 132 -0.75 -5.11 8.04
C ARG A 132 -0.23 -4.63 6.66
N PRO A 133 -0.11 -3.31 6.41
CA PRO A 133 0.30 -2.79 5.10
C PRO A 133 1.82 -2.91 4.86
N ASP A 134 2.61 -3.27 5.86
CA ASP A 134 4.08 -3.41 5.80
C ASP A 134 4.56 -4.83 5.45
N ARG A 135 3.62 -5.73 5.10
CA ARG A 135 3.93 -7.12 4.73
C ARG A 135 3.95 -7.32 3.22
N PHE A 136 5.14 -7.27 2.65
CA PHE A 136 5.36 -7.40 1.21
C PHE A 136 5.47 -8.88 0.76
N PRO A 137 4.95 -9.25 -0.43
CA PRO A 137 4.88 -10.63 -0.88
C PRO A 137 6.19 -11.12 -1.54
N ILE A 138 7.30 -10.99 -0.81
CA ILE A 138 8.64 -11.35 -1.31
C ILE A 138 8.76 -12.87 -1.49
N SER A 139 8.15 -13.67 -0.62
CA SER A 139 8.14 -15.14 -0.72
C SER A 139 7.47 -15.64 -2.00
N GLU A 140 6.39 -14.97 -2.41
CA GLU A 140 5.54 -15.32 -3.55
C GLU A 140 6.19 -14.93 -4.88
N THR A 141 7.26 -14.13 -4.82
CA THR A 141 8.02 -13.68 -5.98
C THR A 141 8.83 -14.81 -6.64
N SER A 142 9.10 -15.89 -5.90
CA SER A 142 9.86 -17.05 -6.39
C SER A 142 9.04 -17.99 -7.29
N LEU A 143 7.74 -17.73 -7.47
CA LEU A 143 6.84 -18.66 -8.12
C LEU A 143 6.65 -18.30 -9.59
N ASP A 144 7.07 -19.25 -10.43
CA ASP A 144 6.87 -19.37 -11.87
C ASP A 144 7.84 -18.62 -12.79
N ARG A 145 8.66 -19.42 -13.49
CA ARG A 145 9.22 -19.01 -14.79
C ARG A 145 8.03 -18.67 -15.69
N ILE A 146 8.01 -17.45 -16.22
CA ILE A 146 7.05 -17.05 -17.25
C ILE A 146 7.20 -18.05 -18.40
N ILE A 147 6.20 -18.90 -18.60
CA ILE A 147 6.15 -19.76 -19.77
C ILE A 147 5.81 -18.83 -20.95
N PRO A 148 6.70 -18.69 -21.94
CA PRO A 148 6.40 -17.84 -23.09
C PRO A 148 5.21 -18.45 -23.83
N TYR A 149 4.13 -17.69 -23.99
CA TYR A 149 3.10 -18.03 -24.97
C TYR A 149 3.77 -18.11 -26.35
N GLN A 150 3.61 -19.24 -27.04
CA GLN A 150 4.08 -19.42 -28.41
C GLN A 150 2.91 -19.14 -29.37
N PRO A 151 2.76 -17.91 -29.91
CA PRO A 151 1.80 -17.68 -30.97
C PRO A 151 2.20 -18.52 -32.19
N ALA A 152 1.19 -19.07 -32.88
CA ALA A 152 1.36 -19.73 -34.17
C ALA A 152 2.00 -18.75 -35.17
N ALA A 153 2.92 -19.25 -35.99
CA ALA A 153 3.66 -18.42 -36.93
C ALA A 153 2.70 -17.66 -37.86
N SER A 154 2.76 -16.33 -37.83
CA SER A 154 2.04 -15.49 -38.79
C SER A 154 2.96 -14.45 -39.41
N VAL A 155 2.88 -14.45 -40.74
CA VAL A 155 3.29 -13.53 -41.81
C VAL A 155 3.82 -12.15 -41.38
N ASP A 156 4.90 -11.76 -42.05
CA ASP A 156 5.55 -10.44 -42.04
C ASP A 156 4.56 -9.28 -42.08
N SER A 157 4.23 -8.76 -40.91
CA SER A 157 3.62 -7.44 -40.77
C SER A 157 4.72 -6.51 -40.27
N GLU A 158 4.97 -5.42 -40.99
CA GLU A 158 5.90 -4.36 -40.57
C GLU A 158 5.39 -3.69 -39.29
N CYS A 159 5.75 -4.25 -38.14
CA CYS A 159 5.43 -3.66 -36.85
C CYS A 159 6.32 -2.44 -36.63
N GLN A 160 5.75 -1.24 -36.76
CA GLN A 160 6.47 0.02 -36.57
C GLN A 160 7.15 0.12 -35.20
N LEU A 161 6.59 -0.54 -34.18
CA LEU A 161 7.17 -0.62 -32.84
C LEU A 161 8.53 -1.35 -32.84
N LEU A 162 8.71 -2.32 -33.74
CA LEU A 162 9.99 -3.04 -33.90
C LEU A 162 11.07 -2.18 -34.57
N ASN A 163 10.69 -1.12 -35.28
CA ASN A 163 11.65 -0.20 -35.92
C ASN A 163 12.21 0.85 -34.94
N LEU A 164 11.68 0.93 -33.72
CA LEU A 164 12.20 1.86 -32.71
C LEU A 164 13.56 1.41 -32.17
N PRO A 165 14.47 2.36 -31.84
CA PRO A 165 15.63 2.08 -31.00
C PRO A 165 15.21 1.41 -29.69
N LEU A 166 16.05 0.52 -29.15
CA LEU A 166 15.70 -0.26 -27.96
C LEU A 166 15.40 0.63 -26.75
N GLU A 167 16.14 1.72 -26.62
CA GLU A 167 16.01 2.70 -25.56
C GLU A 167 14.63 3.37 -25.58
N VAL A 168 14.16 3.76 -26.78
CA VAL A 168 12.83 4.36 -26.97
C VAL A 168 11.73 3.35 -26.67
N LEU A 169 11.91 2.10 -27.14
CA LEU A 169 10.96 1.02 -26.84
C LEU A 169 10.85 0.78 -25.33
N ILE A 170 11.99 0.76 -24.61
CA ILE A 170 12.00 0.58 -23.17
C ILE A 170 11.32 1.76 -22.47
N LEU A 171 11.62 3.01 -22.85
CA LEU A 171 10.96 4.18 -22.27
C LEU A 171 9.44 4.11 -22.43
N ILE A 172 8.94 3.67 -23.59
CA ILE A 172 7.50 3.43 -23.79
C ILE A 172 7.01 2.34 -22.83
N CYS A 173 7.74 1.24 -22.69
CA CYS A 173 7.36 0.15 -21.79
C CYS A 173 7.33 0.55 -20.31
N GLU A 174 8.17 1.50 -19.87
CA GLU A 174 8.16 2.01 -18.49
C GLU A 174 6.89 2.79 -18.15
N LEU A 175 6.22 3.37 -19.17
CA LEU A 175 4.93 4.06 -19.03
C LEU A 175 3.73 3.10 -19.01
N VAL A 176 3.94 1.83 -19.36
CA VAL A 176 2.87 0.84 -19.50
C VAL A 176 2.69 0.06 -18.21
N HIS A 177 1.44 -0.09 -17.76
CA HIS A 177 1.12 -0.87 -16.58
C HIS A 177 1.58 -2.35 -16.74
N PRO A 178 2.16 -3.00 -15.72
CA PRO A 178 2.85 -4.30 -15.88
C PRO A 178 2.01 -5.46 -16.49
N PRO A 179 0.72 -5.64 -16.16
CA PRO A 179 -0.18 -6.53 -16.90
C PRO A 179 -0.23 -6.28 -18.41
N SER A 180 -0.27 -5.02 -18.84
CA SER A 180 -0.29 -4.66 -20.25
C SER A 180 1.07 -4.88 -20.91
N LEU A 181 2.16 -4.68 -20.16
CA LEU A 181 3.52 -5.03 -20.61
C LEU A 181 3.63 -6.52 -20.89
N TYR A 182 3.07 -7.37 -20.02
CA TYR A 182 3.01 -8.81 -20.24
C TYR A 182 2.25 -9.16 -21.51
N SER A 183 1.06 -8.58 -21.69
CA SER A 183 0.27 -8.78 -22.92
C SER A 183 1.07 -8.36 -24.16
N LEU A 184 1.75 -7.21 -24.11
CA LEU A 184 2.62 -6.72 -25.19
C LEU A 184 3.73 -7.72 -25.51
N MET A 185 4.41 -8.25 -24.51
CA MET A 185 5.44 -9.29 -24.67
C MET A 185 4.89 -10.57 -25.30
N CYS A 186 3.62 -10.91 -25.08
CA CYS A 186 2.99 -12.10 -25.67
C CYS A 186 2.50 -11.90 -27.11
N THR A 187 2.42 -10.67 -27.62
CA THR A 187 1.92 -10.40 -28.97
C THR A 187 2.86 -10.88 -30.09
N ALA A 188 4.17 -10.75 -29.91
CA ALA A 188 5.16 -11.11 -30.92
C ALA A 188 6.47 -11.62 -30.29
N LYS A 189 7.05 -12.68 -30.87
CA LYS A 189 8.33 -13.26 -30.43
C LYS A 189 9.46 -12.22 -30.41
N THR A 190 9.49 -11.33 -31.41
CA THR A 190 10.51 -10.28 -31.52
C THR A 190 10.37 -9.21 -30.44
N LEU A 191 9.14 -8.86 -30.05
CA LEU A 191 8.91 -7.95 -28.92
C LEU A 191 9.32 -8.61 -27.61
N HIS A 192 8.91 -9.86 -27.42
CA HIS A 192 9.34 -10.66 -26.26
C HIS A 192 10.86 -10.67 -26.12
N SER A 193 11.60 -11.01 -27.17
CA SER A 193 13.06 -11.13 -27.11
C SER A 193 13.76 -9.79 -26.83
N ARG A 194 13.16 -8.66 -27.20
CA ARG A 194 13.72 -7.33 -26.92
C ARG A 194 13.39 -6.82 -25.52
N ILE A 195 12.17 -7.09 -25.04
CA ILE A 195 11.66 -6.58 -23.75
C ILE A 195 12.08 -7.49 -22.60
N ALA A 196 11.99 -8.82 -22.74
CA ALA A 196 12.21 -9.76 -21.65
C ALA A 196 13.54 -9.58 -20.89
N PRO A 197 14.69 -9.31 -21.55
CA PRO A 197 15.95 -9.08 -20.84
C PRO A 197 15.95 -7.83 -19.94
N ASN A 198 15.02 -6.89 -20.18
CA ASN A 198 14.93 -5.62 -19.47
C ASN A 198 13.67 -5.53 -18.60
N VAL A 199 12.87 -6.59 -18.51
CA VAL A 199 11.52 -6.53 -17.92
C VAL A 199 11.54 -6.09 -16.46
N ASP A 200 12.49 -6.58 -15.67
CA ASP A 200 12.59 -6.23 -14.25
C ASP A 200 12.99 -4.77 -14.07
N ARG A 201 13.92 -4.27 -14.90
CA ARG A 201 14.28 -2.84 -14.89
C ARG A 201 13.11 -1.95 -15.28
N ILE A 202 12.36 -2.35 -16.31
CA ILE A 202 11.17 -1.63 -16.79
C ILE A 202 10.13 -1.55 -15.67
N VAL A 203 9.84 -2.68 -15.03
CA VAL A 203 8.83 -2.77 -13.96
C VAL A 203 9.28 -2.02 -12.72
N TYR A 204 10.56 -2.10 -12.37
CA TYR A 204 11.10 -1.31 -11.27
C TYR A 204 10.92 0.19 -11.51
N SER A 205 11.28 0.69 -12.71
CA SER A 205 11.06 2.09 -13.09
C SER A 205 9.59 2.47 -12.97
N HIS A 206 8.68 1.60 -13.45
CA HIS A 206 7.24 1.81 -13.34
C HIS A 206 6.78 1.90 -11.87
N ILE A 207 7.17 0.94 -11.04
CA ILE A 207 6.84 0.91 -9.60
C ILE A 207 7.34 2.19 -8.94
N HIS A 208 8.60 2.55 -9.16
CA HIS A 208 9.22 3.72 -8.54
C HIS A 208 8.48 5.02 -8.88
N ASN A 209 8.08 5.18 -10.15
CA ASN A 209 7.51 6.44 -10.64
C ASN A 209 5.99 6.54 -10.45
N TYR A 210 5.26 5.42 -10.55
CA TYR A 210 3.80 5.42 -10.61
C TYR A 210 3.13 4.66 -9.48
N GLU A 211 3.82 3.71 -8.86
CA GLU A 211 3.27 2.87 -7.81
C GLU A 211 4.19 2.76 -6.58
N PRO A 212 4.67 3.89 -6.03
CA PRO A 212 5.67 3.91 -4.96
C PRO A 212 5.21 3.19 -3.69
N TRP A 213 3.89 3.01 -3.51
CA TRP A 213 3.34 2.18 -2.44
C TRP A 213 3.75 0.70 -2.53
N HIS A 214 4.31 0.19 -3.62
CA HIS A 214 4.88 -1.16 -3.64
C HIS A 214 6.34 -1.22 -3.13
N LEU A 215 6.90 -0.09 -2.68
CA LEU A 215 8.24 -0.01 -2.10
C LEU A 215 8.14 0.26 -0.58
N PRO A 216 9.17 -0.13 0.20
CA PRO A 216 9.20 0.17 1.61
C PRO A 216 9.27 1.69 1.87
N ALA A 217 8.66 2.12 2.97
CA ALA A 217 8.70 3.47 3.48
C ALA A 217 9.87 3.64 4.45
N GLY A 218 10.56 4.78 4.39
CA GLY A 218 11.67 5.11 5.28
C GLY A 218 13.06 4.78 4.72
N PRO A 219 14.11 4.84 5.56
CA PRO A 219 14.04 5.11 7.00
C PRO A 219 13.67 6.57 7.33
N PHE A 220 13.00 6.78 8.46
CA PHE A 220 12.67 8.12 8.99
C PHE A 220 13.26 8.34 10.39
N ALA A 221 13.50 9.61 10.74
CA ALA A 221 14.05 10.02 12.04
C ALA A 221 12.97 10.06 13.15
N ILE A 222 12.24 8.96 13.33
CA ILE A 222 11.21 8.76 14.36
C ILE A 222 11.33 7.35 14.97
N PRO A 223 10.75 7.09 16.16
CA PRO A 223 10.71 5.75 16.72
C PRO A 223 10.09 4.73 15.75
N GLY A 224 10.78 3.61 15.52
CA GLY A 224 10.37 2.57 14.57
C GLY A 224 10.45 2.98 13.09
N GLY A 225 11.03 4.13 12.77
CA GLY A 225 11.05 4.68 11.41
C GLY A 225 11.83 3.87 10.37
N SER A 226 12.65 2.90 10.78
CA SER A 226 13.41 1.99 9.90
C SER A 226 12.85 0.56 9.86
N GLU A 227 11.85 0.22 10.68
CA GLU A 227 11.40 -1.18 10.85
C GLU A 227 10.95 -1.82 9.55
N GLU A 228 10.25 -1.07 8.70
CA GLU A 228 9.75 -1.56 7.41
C GLU A 228 10.90 -1.83 6.43
N THR A 229 11.88 -0.91 6.33
CA THR A 229 13.07 -1.11 5.49
C THR A 229 13.96 -2.24 5.99
N ASP A 230 14.11 -2.37 7.31
CA ASP A 230 14.94 -3.42 7.93
C ASP A 230 14.31 -4.79 7.68
N TRP A 231 12.99 -4.91 7.89
CA TRP A 231 12.24 -6.13 7.58
C TRP A 231 12.31 -6.47 6.09
N TRP A 232 12.11 -5.49 5.21
CA TRP A 232 12.17 -5.66 3.75
C TRP A 232 13.53 -6.22 3.31
N ASN A 233 14.62 -5.60 3.75
CA ASN A 233 15.98 -6.02 3.42
C ASN A 233 16.28 -7.43 3.94
N ALA A 234 15.86 -7.73 5.18
CA ALA A 234 16.03 -9.04 5.78
C ALA A 234 15.24 -10.11 5.01
N GLU A 235 14.04 -9.81 4.55
CA GLU A 235 13.18 -10.76 3.87
C GLU A 235 13.69 -11.11 2.46
N TRP A 236 14.15 -10.13 1.69
CA TRP A 236 14.80 -10.39 0.41
C TRP A 236 16.08 -11.23 0.56
N THR A 237 16.90 -10.90 1.56
CA THR A 237 18.11 -11.68 1.89
C THR A 237 17.73 -13.12 2.25
N ARG A 238 16.73 -13.30 3.12
CA ARG A 238 16.34 -14.60 3.64
C ARG A 238 15.65 -15.50 2.62
N LYS A 239 14.80 -14.95 1.76
CA LYS A 239 13.96 -15.73 0.84
C LYS A 239 14.59 -15.96 -0.52
N ILE A 240 15.24 -14.92 -1.05
CA ILE A 240 15.74 -14.91 -2.43
C ILE A 240 17.28 -14.90 -2.46
N GLY A 241 17.94 -14.62 -1.33
CA GLY A 241 19.40 -14.58 -1.25
C GLY A 241 20.01 -13.29 -1.80
N ILE A 242 19.19 -12.23 -1.99
CA ILE A 242 19.67 -10.93 -2.45
C ILE A 242 20.09 -10.13 -1.21
N SER A 243 21.40 -10.02 -1.02
CA SER A 243 22.01 -9.15 -0.02
C SER A 243 22.79 -8.04 -0.73
N GLY A 244 22.70 -6.80 -0.23
CA GLY A 244 23.47 -5.69 -0.77
C GLY A 244 22.85 -4.33 -0.44
N ASP A 245 23.42 -3.29 -1.05
CA ASP A 245 22.87 -1.93 -0.99
C ASP A 245 21.62 -1.77 -1.88
N SER A 246 20.99 -0.59 -1.86
CA SER A 246 19.82 -0.29 -2.70
C SER A 246 20.07 -0.57 -4.19
N SER A 247 21.30 -0.36 -4.69
CA SER A 247 21.65 -0.62 -6.09
C SER A 247 21.60 -2.11 -6.44
N SER A 248 22.01 -2.96 -5.48
CA SER A 248 21.98 -4.41 -5.61
C SER A 248 20.55 -4.94 -5.74
N PHE A 249 19.59 -4.34 -5.03
CA PHE A 249 18.17 -4.71 -5.16
C PHE A 249 17.60 -4.32 -6.52
N ILE A 250 17.92 -3.11 -7.01
CA ILE A 250 17.42 -2.61 -8.31
C ILE A 250 17.76 -3.58 -9.44
N HIS A 251 18.99 -4.10 -9.45
CA HIS A 251 19.49 -4.92 -10.55
C HIS A 251 19.18 -6.41 -10.43
N ASN A 252 19.04 -6.94 -9.21
CA ASN A 252 18.93 -8.38 -9.00
C ASN A 252 17.53 -8.85 -8.60
N ALA A 253 16.65 -7.94 -8.14
CA ALA A 253 15.32 -8.35 -7.75
C ALA A 253 14.45 -8.67 -9.00
N PRO A 254 13.71 -9.78 -8.98
CA PRO A 254 12.72 -10.14 -10.01
C PRO A 254 11.46 -9.26 -9.90
N TRP A 255 11.61 -7.97 -10.21
CA TRP A 255 10.59 -6.94 -10.07
C TRP A 255 9.28 -7.26 -10.80
N PHE A 256 9.34 -7.94 -11.95
CA PHE A 256 8.14 -8.33 -12.68
C PHE A 256 7.30 -9.35 -11.88
N GLN A 257 7.93 -10.39 -11.34
CA GLN A 257 7.28 -11.40 -10.50
C GLN A 257 6.83 -10.78 -9.18
N TYR A 258 7.65 -9.92 -8.58
CA TYR A 258 7.32 -9.21 -7.35
C TYR A 258 6.05 -8.38 -7.54
N ARG A 259 5.97 -7.62 -8.63
CA ARG A 259 4.79 -6.79 -8.91
C ARG A 259 3.53 -7.61 -9.13
N ARG A 260 3.66 -8.78 -9.79
CA ARG A 260 2.59 -9.76 -9.93
C ARG A 260 2.17 -10.33 -8.58
N ALA A 261 3.11 -10.60 -7.68
CA ALA A 261 2.77 -11.03 -6.32
C ALA A 261 2.02 -9.92 -5.55
N CYS A 262 2.44 -8.65 -5.70
CA CYS A 262 1.75 -7.50 -5.12
C CYS A 262 0.30 -7.37 -5.56
N SER A 263 -0.05 -7.69 -6.82
CA SER A 263 -1.45 -7.60 -7.28
C SER A 263 -2.38 -8.60 -6.56
N HIS A 264 -1.84 -9.65 -5.95
CA HIS A 264 -2.60 -10.67 -5.23
C HIS A 264 -2.48 -10.53 -3.69
N SER A 265 -1.65 -9.61 -3.22
CA SER A 265 -1.38 -9.41 -1.79
C SER A 265 -2.41 -8.47 -1.16
N MET A 266 -3.11 -8.97 -0.15
CA MET A 266 -4.07 -8.18 0.64
C MET A 266 -3.39 -7.03 1.38
N SER A 267 -2.17 -7.24 1.87
CA SER A 267 -1.35 -6.19 2.49
C SER A 267 -1.12 -5.03 1.51
N MET A 268 -0.83 -5.33 0.24
CA MET A 268 -0.63 -4.31 -0.78
C MET A 268 -1.93 -3.61 -1.17
N TRP A 269 -3.06 -4.32 -1.16
CA TRP A 269 -4.38 -3.68 -1.33
C TRP A 269 -4.66 -2.68 -0.20
N ASN A 270 -4.37 -3.06 1.05
CA ASN A 270 -4.52 -2.14 2.18
C ASN A 270 -3.57 -0.94 2.08
N ARG A 271 -2.32 -1.18 1.67
CA ARG A 271 -1.32 -0.14 1.46
C ARG A 271 -1.76 0.86 0.39
N ILE A 272 -2.31 0.40 -0.74
CA ILE A 272 -2.90 1.24 -1.79
C ILE A 272 -4.05 2.09 -1.24
N ARG A 273 -4.94 1.48 -0.45
CA ARG A 273 -6.06 2.19 0.19
C ARG A 273 -5.56 3.32 1.09
N ILE A 274 -4.60 3.03 1.96
CA ILE A 274 -3.99 4.03 2.85
C ILE A 274 -3.31 5.14 2.04
N TRP A 275 -2.56 4.78 0.99
CA TRP A 275 -1.92 5.77 0.11
C TRP A 275 -2.94 6.72 -0.54
N ARG A 276 -4.08 6.20 -1.00
CA ARG A 276 -5.18 7.04 -1.54
C ARG A 276 -5.77 7.97 -0.50
N VAL A 277 -5.93 7.53 0.74
CA VAL A 277 -6.37 8.40 1.84
C VAL A 277 -5.36 9.52 2.07
N ILE A 278 -4.06 9.21 2.10
CA ILE A 278 -3.01 10.21 2.28
C ILE A 278 -3.07 11.26 1.16
N LYS A 279 -3.28 10.86 -0.10
CA LYS A 279 -3.43 11.80 -1.21
C LYS A 279 -4.66 12.70 -1.07
N GLN A 280 -5.78 12.18 -0.58
CA GLN A 280 -6.95 13.01 -0.25
C GLN A 280 -6.67 14.00 0.89
N VAL A 281 -5.89 13.62 1.89
CA VAL A 281 -5.47 14.52 2.98
C VAL A 281 -4.53 15.59 2.44
N GLU A 282 -3.57 15.23 1.60
CA GLU A 282 -2.64 16.15 0.93
C GLU A 282 -3.38 17.19 0.09
N GLU A 283 -4.38 16.77 -0.68
CA GLU A 283 -5.23 17.67 -1.48
C GLU A 283 -5.99 18.67 -0.60
N ARG A 284 -6.57 18.23 0.52
CA ARG A 284 -7.25 19.13 1.47
C ARG A 284 -6.30 20.08 2.18
N ALA A 285 -5.10 19.61 2.45
CA ALA A 285 -4.09 20.36 3.16
C ALA A 285 -3.49 21.50 2.31
N GLN A 286 -3.76 21.57 1.00
CA GLN A 286 -3.30 22.67 0.14
C GLN A 286 -3.73 24.05 0.65
N ASP A 287 -4.86 24.13 1.35
CA ASP A 287 -5.35 25.39 1.95
C ASP A 287 -4.55 25.81 3.20
N PHE A 288 -3.71 24.92 3.75
CA PHE A 288 -2.95 25.11 4.98
C PHE A 288 -1.42 25.06 4.78
N LEU A 289 -0.97 24.77 3.55
CA LEU A 289 0.44 24.70 3.14
C LEU A 289 0.96 26.08 2.69
#